data_AF-A0A953MIB9-F1
#
_entry.id   AF-A0A953MIB9-F1
#
_cell.length_a   1.000
_cell.length_b   1.000
_cell.length_c   1.000
_cell.angle_alpha   90.00
_cell.angle_beta   90.00
_cell.angle_gamma   90.00
#
_symmetry.space_group_name_H-M   'P 1'
#
loop_
_entity.id
_entity.type
_entity.pdbx_description
1 polymer ?
#
loop_
_entity_poly.entity_id
_entity_poly.type
_entity_poly.pdbx_seq_one_letter_code
_entity_poly.pdbx_strand_id
1 'polypeptide(L)' 'MSEKYQQLLDHVKSLEHDVEKFYVKGQAAAGTRLRKGLSDLKKLAQDIRNEVQDIKTQRKA' A
#
# COMPACT_ATOMS: atom_id res chain seq x y z
N MET A 1 -15.37 -4.45 -7.78
CA MET A 1 -14.38 -4.29 -6.69
C MET A 1 -14.24 -2.80 -6.40
N SER A 2 -14.04 -2.37 -5.14
CA SER A 2 -13.79 -0.95 -4.84
C SER A 2 -12.50 -0.49 -5.55
N GLU A 3 -12.54 0.64 -6.23
CA GLU A 3 -11.40 1.19 -6.98
C GLU A 3 -10.16 1.36 -6.09
N LYS A 4 -10.36 1.87 -4.87
CA LYS A 4 -9.26 2.06 -3.90
C LYS A 4 -8.65 0.74 -3.43
N TYR A 5 -9.46 -0.31 -3.32
CA TYR A 5 -8.96 -1.64 -3.00
C TYR A 5 -8.12 -2.21 -4.14
N GLN A 6 -8.55 -1.99 -5.39
CA GLN A 6 -7.77 -2.38 -6.56
C GLN A 6 -6.42 -1.67 -6.60
N GLN A 7 -6.40 -0.35 -6.36
CA GLN A 7 -5.17 0.44 -6.27
C GLN A 7 -4.21 -0.10 -5.19
N LEU A 8 -4.74 -0.53 -4.03
CA LEU A 8 -3.92 -1.12 -2.97
C LEU A 8 -3.27 -2.44 -3.41
N LEU A 9 -4.03 -3.31 -4.09
CA LEU A 9 -3.50 -4.57 -4.64
C LEU A 9 -2.44 -4.33 -5.72
N ASP A 10 -2.70 -3.40 -6.63
CA ASP A 10 -1.78 -3.10 -7.73
C ASP A 10 -0.49 -2.49 -7.20
N HIS A 11 -0.59 -1.64 -6.17
CA HIS A 11 0.60 -1.10 -5.48
C HIS A 11 1.41 -2.21 -4.82
N VAL A 12 0.79 -3.16 -4.12
CA VAL A 12 1.49 -4.31 -3.53
C VAL A 12 2.20 -5.14 -4.60
N LYS A 13 1.52 -5.45 -5.72
CA LYS A 13 2.11 -6.20 -6.84
C LYS A 13 3.32 -5.46 -7.44
N SER A 14 3.25 -4.13 -7.54
CA SER A 14 4.36 -3.33 -8.06
C SER A 14 5.66 -3.45 -7.24
N LEU A 15 5.56 -3.84 -5.96
CA LEU A 15 6.72 -4.00 -5.07
C LEU A 15 7.42 -5.36 -5.21
N GLU A 16 6.79 -6.34 -5.86
CA GLU A 16 7.28 -7.73 -5.92
C GLU A 16 8.72 -7.84 -6.42
N HIS A 17 9.07 -7.09 -7.46
CA HIS A 17 10.43 -7.07 -8.01
C HIS A 17 11.48 -6.53 -7.03
N ASP A 18 11.14 -5.46 -6.29
CA ASP A 18 12.05 -4.89 -5.30
C ASP A 18 12.14 -5.77 -4.05
N VAL A 19 11.07 -6.50 -3.70
CA VAL A 19 11.08 -7.55 -2.65
C VAL A 19 12.07 -8.64 -3.03
N GLU A 20 11.96 -9.23 -4.23
CA GLU A 20 12.88 -10.29 -4.67
C GLU A 20 14.34 -9.78 -4.69
N LYS A 21 14.57 -8.61 -5.29
CA LYS A 21 15.91 -8.01 -5.34
C LYS A 21 16.50 -7.73 -3.96
N PHE A 22 15.68 -7.29 -3.00
CA PHE A 22 16.16 -7.01 -1.66
C PHE A 22 16.42 -8.29 -0.86
N TYR A 23 15.43 -9.19 -0.74
CA TYR A 23 15.51 -10.36 0.13
C TYR A 23 16.34 -11.51 -0.46
N VAL A 24 16.34 -11.69 -1.79
CA VAL A 24 17.07 -12.79 -2.44
C VAL A 24 18.44 -12.32 -2.92
N LYS A 25 18.52 -11.12 -3.52
CA LYS A 25 19.74 -10.63 -4.18
C LYS A 25 20.54 -9.64 -3.33
N GLY A 26 20.07 -9.27 -2.13
CA GLY A 26 20.78 -8.37 -1.21
C GLY A 26 20.96 -6.94 -1.72
N GLN A 27 20.16 -6.51 -2.70
CA GLN A 27 20.37 -5.21 -3.37
C GLN A 27 19.89 -4.04 -2.50
N ALA A 28 20.83 -3.26 -1.95
CA ALA A 28 20.53 -2.12 -1.07
C ALA A 28 19.60 -1.07 -1.70
N ALA A 29 19.79 -0.76 -2.99
CA ALA A 29 18.94 0.18 -3.71
C ALA A 29 17.48 -0.30 -3.82
N ALA A 30 17.24 -1.61 -3.91
CA ALA A 30 15.90 -2.19 -3.87
C ALA A 30 15.26 -2.04 -2.49
N GLY A 31 16.05 -2.18 -1.41
CA GLY A 31 15.60 -1.90 -0.05
C GLY A 31 15.11 -0.46 0.14
N THR A 32 15.83 0.53 -0.41
CA THR A 32 15.41 1.95 -0.36
C THR A 32 14.08 2.17 -1.09
N ARG A 33 13.92 1.60 -2.29
CA ARG A 33 12.66 1.69 -3.06
C ARG A 33 11.52 0.98 -2.36
N LEU A 34 11.74 -0.24 -1.87
CA LEU A 34 10.76 -1.02 -1.13
C LEU A 34 10.28 -0.29 0.12
N ARG A 35 11.19 0.32 0.90
CA ARG A 35 10.81 1.12 2.08
C ARG A 35 9.91 2.30 1.73
N LYS A 36 10.22 3.01 0.64
CA LYS A 36 9.37 4.11 0.16
C LYS A 36 8.01 3.58 -0.29
N GLY A 37 7.98 2.53 -1.10
CA GLY A 37 6.77 1.87 -1.55
C GLY A 37 5.87 1.40 -0.41
N LEU A 38 6.43 0.80 0.64
CA LEU A 38 5.70 0.40 1.85
C LEU A 38 5.17 1.59 2.64
N SER A 39 5.89 2.71 2.64
CA SER A 39 5.43 3.95 3.29
C SER A 39 4.23 4.55 2.55
N ASP A 40 4.20 4.46 1.22
CA ASP A 40 3.07 4.90 0.40
C ASP A 40 1.88 3.92 0.50
N LEU A 41 2.13 2.62 0.59
CA LEU A 41 1.12 1.60 0.89
C LEU A 41 0.41 1.90 2.22
N LYS A 42 1.17 2.25 3.26
CA LYS A 42 0.61 2.62 4.57
C LYS A 42 -0.35 3.80 4.46
N LYS A 43 -0.02 4.82 3.66
CA LYS A 43 -0.90 5.98 3.45
C LYS A 43 -2.18 5.57 2.74
N LEU A 44 -2.09 4.83 1.62
CA LEU A 44 -3.26 4.34 0.89
C LEU A 44 -4.21 3.53 1.79
N ALA A 45 -3.65 2.63 2.61
CA ALA A 45 -4.44 1.86 3.57
C ALA A 45 -5.11 2.74 4.62
N GLN A 46 -4.41 3.77 5.11
CA GLN A 46 -4.96 4.71 6.08
C GLN A 46 -6.10 5.56 5.50
N ASP A 47 -5.96 6.00 4.25
CA ASP A 47 -6.99 6.81 3.57
C ASP A 47 -8.28 6.00 3.39
N ILE A 48 -8.17 4.73 2.97
CA ILE A 48 -9.31 3.81 2.87
C ILE A 48 -9.97 3.61 4.25
N ARG A 49 -9.16 3.42 5.30
CA ARG A 49 -9.68 3.25 6.67
C ARG A 49 -10.45 4.49 7.13
N ASN A 50 -9.92 5.68 6.88
CA ASN A 50 -10.57 6.94 7.25
C ASN A 50 -11.91 7.08 6.52
N GLU A 51 -11.96 6.84 5.22
CA GLU A 51 -13.21 6.87 4.45
C GLU A 51 -14.25 5.89 4.98
N VAL A 52 -13.85 4.65 5.33
CA VAL A 52 -14.77 3.68 5.93
C VAL A 52 -15.34 4.21 7.26
N GLN A 53 -14.49 4.87 8.06
CA GLN A 53 -14.92 5.47 9.32
C GLN A 53 -15.85 6.68 9.10
N ASP A 54 -15.60 7.49 8.08
CA ASP A 54 -16.44 8.64 7.72
C ASP A 54 -17.82 8.18 7.25
N ILE A 55 -17.88 7.18 6.35
CA ILE A 55 -19.14 6.56 5.89
C ILE A 55 -19.92 5.99 7.07
N LYS A 56 -19.24 5.30 8.00
CA LYS A 56 -19.88 4.76 9.21
C LYS A 56 -20.43 5.87 10.10
N THR A 57 -19.74 7.00 10.19
CA THR A 57 -20.16 8.15 10.99
C THR A 57 -21.36 8.85 10.35
N GLN A 58 -21.33 9.06 9.03
CA GLN A 58 -22.45 9.63 8.26
C GLN A 58 -23.72 8.78 8.35
N ARG A 59 -23.62 7.45 8.37
CA ARG A 59 -24.77 6.55 8.52
C ARG A 59 -25.41 6.56 9.91
N LYS A 60 -24.72 7.09 10.92
CA LYS A 60 -25.20 7.18 12.30
C LYS A 60 -25.84 8.53 12.62
N ALA A 61 -25.59 9.55 11.79
CA ALA A 61 -26.24 10.86 11.83
C ALA A 61 -27.57 10.79 11.08
#